data_AF-U3SAJ3-F1
#
_entry.id   AF-U3SAJ3-F1
#
_cell.length_a   1.000
_cell.length_b   1.000
_cell.length_c   1.000
_cell.angle_alpha   90.00
_cell.angle_beta   90.00
_cell.angle_gamma   90.00
#
_symmetry.space_group_name_H-M   'P 1'
#
loop_
_entity.id
_entity.type
_entity.pdbx_description
1 polymer ?
#
loop_
_entity_poly.entity_id
_entity_poly.type
_entity_poly.pdbx_seq_one_letter_code
_entity_poly.pdbx_strand_id
1 'polypeptide(L)'
;MKDSKSQIKSWIRSQHLICEGSDFIFETVDQTQLEKFETIMDSLGGRVRSVKAVGNWPMGPNRSFKILRAIASVPRPGGEELVTYWAKKGSKQTRYSEINS
;
A
#
# COMPACT_ATOMS: atom_id res chain seq x y z
N MET A 1 9.50 -16.02 -7.51
CA MET A 1 9.21 -14.62 -7.10
C MET A 1 7.89 -14.22 -7.77
N LYS A 2 6.84 -13.83 -7.03
CA LYS A 2 5.61 -13.30 -7.67
C LYS A 2 6.01 -12.06 -8.48
N ASP A 3 5.56 -11.98 -9.72
CA ASP A 3 5.72 -10.81 -10.58
C ASP A 3 5.28 -9.54 -9.83
N SER A 4 6.06 -8.45 -9.89
CA SER A 4 5.82 -7.22 -9.12
C SER A 4 4.40 -6.67 -9.32
N LYS A 5 3.86 -6.74 -10.54
CA LYS A 5 2.50 -6.29 -10.84
C LYS A 5 1.46 -7.21 -10.21
N SER A 6 1.70 -8.52 -10.20
CA SER A 6 0.82 -9.47 -9.51
C SER A 6 0.72 -9.22 -8.00
N GLN A 7 1.84 -8.82 -7.37
CA GLN A 7 1.87 -8.46 -5.95
C GLN A 7 1.07 -7.18 -5.68
N ILE A 8 1.28 -6.13 -6.49
CA ILE A 8 0.51 -4.88 -6.38
C ILE A 8 -0.99 -5.14 -6.53
N LYS A 9 -1.40 -5.91 -7.56
CA LYS A 9 -2.80 -6.29 -7.77
C LYS A 9 -3.36 -7.08 -6.58
N SER A 10 -2.54 -7.86 -5.89
CA SER A 10 -2.94 -8.53 -4.65
C SER A 10 -3.21 -7.53 -3.55
N TRP A 11 -2.30 -6.58 -3.31
CA TRP A 11 -2.46 -5.55 -2.28
C TRP A 11 -3.67 -4.63 -2.52
N ILE A 12 -3.95 -4.31 -3.79
CA ILE A 12 -5.15 -3.57 -4.19
C ILE A 12 -6.42 -4.33 -3.77
N ARG A 13 -6.51 -5.62 -4.11
CA ARG A 13 -7.70 -6.45 -3.80
C ARG A 13 -7.88 -6.67 -2.31
N SER A 14 -6.79 -6.76 -1.55
CA SER A 14 -6.82 -6.89 -0.09
C SER A 14 -6.88 -5.55 0.65
N GLN A 15 -7.10 -4.43 -0.07
CA GLN A 15 -7.23 -3.09 0.49
C GLN A 15 -6.03 -2.64 1.34
N HIS A 16 -4.84 -3.16 1.03
CA HIS A 16 -3.58 -2.66 1.58
C HIS A 16 -3.03 -1.51 0.74
N LEU A 17 -3.39 -1.44 -0.54
CA LEU A 17 -2.96 -0.38 -1.46
C LEU A 17 -4.16 0.32 -2.08
N ILE A 18 -4.19 1.64 -1.96
CA ILE A 18 -5.18 2.49 -2.63
C ILE A 18 -4.48 3.57 -3.47
N CYS A 19 -5.22 4.15 -4.41
CA CYS A 19 -4.79 5.38 -5.10
C CYS A 19 -5.50 6.57 -4.47
N GLU A 20 -4.75 7.62 -4.18
CA GLU A 20 -5.27 8.91 -3.71
C GLU A 20 -4.60 10.02 -4.54
N GLY A 21 -5.38 10.69 -5.40
CA GLY A 21 -4.83 11.66 -6.34
C GLY A 21 -3.76 11.04 -7.25
N SER A 22 -2.53 11.53 -7.15
CA SER A 22 -1.36 11.03 -7.89
C SER A 22 -0.52 10.01 -7.12
N ASP A 23 -0.99 9.58 -5.95
CA ASP A 23 -0.21 8.79 -5.01
C ASP A 23 -0.78 7.39 -4.80
N PHE A 24 0.13 6.46 -4.55
CA PHE A 24 -0.18 5.19 -3.92
C PHE A 24 -0.04 5.34 -2.41
N ILE A 25 -1.10 4.96 -1.69
CA ILE A 25 -1.10 4.85 -0.23
C ILE A 25 -1.09 3.35 0.11
N PHE A 26 0.03 2.89 0.63
CA PHE A 26 0.21 1.51 1.07
C PHE A 26 0.20 1.43 2.59
N GLU A 27 -0.58 0.52 3.15
CA GLU A 27 -0.64 0.30 4.58
C GLU A 27 -0.47 -1.16 4.95
N THR A 28 0.27 -1.39 6.03
CA THR A 28 0.55 -2.73 6.54
C THR A 28 0.91 -2.69 8.01
N VAL A 29 0.72 -3.82 8.71
CA VAL A 29 1.27 -4.07 10.05
C VAL A 29 2.56 -4.91 10.01
N ASP A 30 2.95 -5.33 8.82
CA ASP A 30 4.10 -6.19 8.56
C ASP A 30 5.20 -5.39 7.85
N GLN A 31 6.33 -5.22 8.55
CA GLN A 31 7.53 -4.52 8.08
C GLN A 31 8.09 -5.12 6.78
N THR A 32 8.01 -6.44 6.61
CA THR A 32 8.53 -7.11 5.40
C THR A 32 7.70 -6.77 4.16
N GLN A 33 6.40 -6.52 4.32
CA GLN A 33 5.56 -6.05 3.21
C GLN A 33 5.88 -4.62 2.82
N LEU A 34 6.26 -3.78 3.79
CA LEU A 34 6.70 -2.40 3.53
C LEU A 34 8.00 -2.38 2.72
N GLU A 35 9.02 -3.12 3.14
CA GLU A 35 10.30 -3.24 2.42
C GLU A 35 10.11 -3.79 1.00
N LYS A 36 9.19 -4.76 0.86
CA LYS A 36 8.81 -5.29 -0.45
C LYS A 36 8.09 -4.25 -1.31
N PHE A 37 7.25 -3.42 -0.72
CA PHE A 37 6.59 -2.32 -1.43
C PHE A 37 7.61 -1.28 -1.92
N GLU A 38 8.56 -0.88 -1.08
CA GLU A 38 9.66 0.02 -1.44
C GLU A 38 10.46 -0.54 -2.62
N THR A 39 10.89 -1.80 -2.54
CA THR A 39 11.64 -2.48 -3.61
C THR A 39 10.86 -2.50 -4.92
N ILE A 40 9.54 -2.79 -4.87
CA ILE A 40 8.70 -2.80 -6.07
C ILE A 40 8.55 -1.40 -6.65
N MET A 41 8.33 -0.36 -5.82
CA MET A 41 8.22 1.01 -6.30
C MET A 41 9.49 1.47 -7.01
N ASP A 42 10.66 1.19 -6.42
CA ASP A 42 11.96 1.50 -7.02
C ASP A 42 12.14 0.77 -8.37
N SER A 43 11.78 -0.51 -8.44
CA SER A 43 11.87 -1.30 -9.70
C SER A 43 10.96 -0.78 -10.82
N LEU A 44 9.89 -0.07 -10.47
CA LEU A 44 8.94 0.54 -11.41
C LEU A 44 9.32 1.97 -11.79
N GLY A 45 10.48 2.47 -11.31
CA GLY A 45 10.92 3.84 -11.54
C GLY A 45 10.19 4.88 -10.68
N GLY A 46 9.44 4.43 -9.67
CA GLY A 46 8.89 5.28 -8.62
C GLY A 46 9.81 5.33 -7.40
N ARG A 47 9.33 5.95 -6.33
CA ARG A 47 9.99 5.91 -5.01
C ARG A 47 8.97 6.16 -3.90
N VAL A 48 9.17 5.53 -2.75
CA VAL A 48 8.45 5.88 -1.52
C VAL A 48 8.98 7.22 -1.00
N ARG A 49 8.08 8.19 -0.81
CA ARG A 49 8.41 9.55 -0.35
C ARG A 49 8.34 9.71 1.16
N SER A 50 7.48 8.93 1.81
CA SER A 50 7.33 8.97 3.27
C SER A 50 6.83 7.65 3.81
N VAL A 51 7.31 7.28 4.99
CA VAL A 51 6.78 6.20 5.82
C VAL A 51 6.45 6.77 7.19
N LYS A 52 5.25 6.50 7.71
CA LYS A 52 4.86 6.89 9.07
C LYS A 52 3.96 5.87 9.73
N ALA A 53 3.99 5.80 11.06
CA ALA A 53 2.97 5.09 11.82
C ALA A 53 1.68 5.92 11.85
N VAL A 54 0.54 5.30 11.57
CA VAL A 54 -0.77 5.99 11.47
C VAL A 54 -1.84 5.42 12.41
N GLY A 55 -1.48 4.44 13.24
CA GLY A 55 -2.41 3.83 14.18
C GLY A 55 -1.85 2.53 14.75
N ASN A 56 -2.62 1.90 15.62
CA ASN A 56 -2.28 0.61 16.22
C ASN A 56 -3.42 -0.38 15.97
N TRP A 57 -3.17 -1.41 15.16
CA TRP A 57 -4.12 -2.47 14.88
C TRP A 57 -4.23 -3.43 16.06
N PRO A 58 -5.42 -3.64 16.64
CA PRO A 58 -5.59 -4.56 17.77
C PRO A 58 -5.38 -6.00 17.31
N MET A 59 -4.57 -6.76 18.07
CA MET A 59 -4.31 -8.18 17.81
C MET A 59 -4.42 -9.01 19.08
N GLY A 60 -5.66 -9.18 19.54
CA GLY A 60 -5.99 -9.87 20.78
C GLY A 60 -6.03 -8.94 21.99
N PRO A 61 -6.20 -9.50 23.21
CA PRO A 61 -6.64 -8.72 24.38
C PRO A 61 -5.68 -7.60 24.82
N ASN A 62 -4.37 -7.75 24.60
CA ASN A 62 -3.34 -6.82 25.11
C ASN A 62 -2.18 -6.62 24.11
N ARG A 63 -2.41 -6.84 22.83
CA ARG A 63 -1.37 -6.64 21.80
C ARG A 63 -1.91 -5.79 20.69
N SER A 64 -1.05 -4.93 20.17
CA SER A 64 -1.33 -4.17 18.96
C SER A 64 -0.09 -4.12 18.09
N PHE A 65 -0.31 -3.96 16.78
CA PHE A 65 0.76 -3.72 15.82
C PHE A 65 0.64 -2.32 15.27
N LYS A 66 1.78 -1.64 15.13
CA LYS A 66 1.81 -0.34 14.46
C LYS A 66 1.39 -0.51 13.00
N ILE A 67 0.46 0.32 12.57
CA ILE A 67 0.05 0.43 11.16
C ILE A 67 1.03 1.39 10.50
N LEU A 68 1.82 0.87 9.57
CA LEU A 68 2.79 1.62 8.78
C LEU A 68 2.12 2.05 7.48
N ARG A 69 2.14 3.35 7.20
CA ARG A 69 1.69 3.95 5.94
C ARG A 69 2.90 4.40 5.14
N ALA A 70 3.05 3.87 3.93
CA ALA A 70 3.95 4.37 2.92
C ALA A 70 3.18 5.16 1.86
N ILE A 71 3.74 6.29 1.44
CA ILE A 71 3.23 7.12 0.36
C ILE A 71 4.26 7.11 -0.76
N ALA A 72 3.85 6.73 -1.95
CA ALA A 72 4.69 6.75 -3.15
C ALA A 72 3.97 7.47 -4.29
N SER A 73 4.71 8.14 -5.16
CA SER A 73 4.14 8.63 -6.42
C SER A 73 3.74 7.43 -7.27
N VAL A 74 2.59 7.48 -7.94
CA VAL A 74 2.29 6.51 -8.99
C VAL A 74 3.38 6.62 -10.07
N PRO A 75 4.13 5.54 -10.39
CA PRO A 75 5.16 5.60 -11.41
C PRO A 75 4.58 5.96 -12.78
N ARG A 76 5.23 6.86 -13.50
CA ARG A 76 4.86 7.24 -14.87
C ARG A 76 6.14 7.33 -15.73
N PRO A 77 6.23 6.60 -16.85
CA PRO A 77 5.23 5.67 -17.40
C PRO A 77 5.16 4.34 -16.62
N GLY A 78 4.05 3.61 -16.74
CA GLY A 78 3.92 2.21 -16.30
C GLY A 78 3.00 1.96 -15.10
N GLY A 79 2.63 3.01 -14.34
CA GLY A 79 1.68 2.92 -13.25
C GLY A 79 0.22 3.09 -13.66
N GLU A 80 -0.07 3.54 -14.89
CA GLU A 80 -1.43 3.84 -15.35
C GLU A 80 -2.32 2.59 -15.39
N GLU A 81 -1.75 1.43 -15.73
CA GLU A 81 -2.47 0.15 -15.69
C GLU A 81 -2.85 -0.27 -14.26
N LEU A 82 -2.04 0.09 -13.27
CA LEU A 82 -2.26 -0.23 -11.87
C LEU A 82 -3.33 0.68 -11.28
N VAL A 83 -3.33 1.96 -11.65
CA VAL A 83 -4.42 2.90 -11.32
C VAL A 83 -5.73 2.44 -11.93
N THR A 84 -5.73 2.04 -13.21
CA THR A 84 -6.90 1.49 -13.89
C THR A 84 -7.40 0.22 -13.22
N TYR A 85 -6.48 -0.65 -12.78
CA TYR A 85 -6.84 -1.86 -12.06
C TYR A 85 -7.43 -1.56 -10.68
N TRP A 86 -6.84 -0.63 -9.92
CA TRP A 86 -7.38 -0.15 -8.65
C TRP A 86 -8.78 0.43 -8.82
N ALA A 87 -9.02 1.27 -9.85
CA ALA A 87 -10.35 1.81 -10.11
C ALA A 87 -11.40 0.72 -10.35
N LYS A 88 -11.01 -0.43 -10.91
CA LYS A 88 -11.91 -1.56 -11.20
C LYS A 88 -12.08 -2.55 -10.05
N LYS A 89 -11.07 -2.71 -9.19
CA LYS A 89 -10.97 -3.84 -8.23
C LYS A 89 -10.54 -3.47 -6.82
N GLY A 90 -10.17 -2.21 -6.59
CA GLY A 90 -9.72 -1.68 -5.31
C GLY A 90 -10.86 -1.06 -4.50
N SER A 91 -10.45 -0.30 -3.48
CA SER A 91 -11.33 0.48 -2.60
C SER A 91 -10.79 1.90 -2.46
N LYS A 92 -11.66 2.86 -2.09
CA LYS A 92 -11.26 4.22 -1.70
C LYS A 92 -10.59 4.28 -0.33
N GLN A 93 -10.74 3.22 0.46
CA GLN A 93 -10.22 3.13 1.81
C GLN A 93 -9.32 1.90 1.93
N THR A 94 -8.28 2.03 2.75
CA THR A 94 -7.49 0.88 3.18
C THR A 94 -8.29 0.06 4.19
N ARG A 95 -7.93 -1.20 4.39
CA ARG A 95 -8.55 -2.05 5.42
C ARG A 95 -8.35 -1.58 6.86
N TYR A 96 -7.52 -0.55 7.04
CA TYR A 96 -7.16 0.04 8.33
C TYR A 96 -7.84 1.40 8.54
N SER A 97 -8.70 1.83 7.62
CA SER A 97 -9.32 3.17 7.61
C SER A 97 -10.04 3.52 8.92
N GLU A 98 -10.67 2.55 9.57
CA GLU A 98 -11.40 2.76 10.82
C GLU A 98 -10.50 3.08 12.03
N ILE A 99 -9.19 2.77 11.95
CA ILE A 99 -8.23 2.96 13.05
C ILE A 99 -7.27 4.13 12.77
N ASN A 100 -7.09 4.50 11.50
CA ASN A 100 -6.16 5.55 11.09
C ASN A 100 -6.84 6.90 10.78
N SER A 101 -8.15 7.02 11.05
CA SER A 101 -8.95 8.24 10.88
C SER A 101 -8.71 9.25 11.99
#